data_AF-A0A5C8VVA1-F1
#
_entry.id   AF-A0A5C8VVA1-F1
#
_cell.length_a   1.000
_cell.length_b   1.000
_cell.length_c   1.000
_cell.angle_alpha   90.00
_cell.angle_beta   90.00
_cell.angle_gamma   90.00
#
_symmetry.space_group_name_H-M   'P 1'
#
loop_
_entity.id
_entity.type
_entity.pdbx_description
1 polymer ?
#
loop_
_entity_poly.entity_id
_entity_poly.type
_entity_poly.pdbx_seq_one_letter_code
_entity_poly.pdbx_strand_id
1 'polypeptide(L)' 'MSYIRRLGVIAEHGTLEAYRNFVLMGRDAAARKATRHWLSASTDAEHARVEELRMAEIDWRVDLAWVDQEIARDAAVAA' A
#
# COMPACT_ATOMS: atom_id res chain seq x y z
N MET A 1 18.85 -1.35 1.16
CA MET A 1 17.59 -0.73 1.61
C MET A 1 16.54 -1.77 2.05
N SER A 2 16.37 -2.92 1.37
CA SER A 2 15.32 -3.90 1.70
C SER A 2 15.43 -4.53 3.10
N TYR A 3 16.63 -4.86 3.57
CA TYR A 3 16.80 -5.56 4.85
C TYR A 3 16.39 -4.73 6.07
N ILE A 4 16.84 -3.47 6.16
CA ILE A 4 16.48 -2.57 7.27
C ILE A 4 14.97 -2.27 7.24
N ARG A 5 14.43 -1.99 6.06
CA ARG A 5 12.98 -1.78 5.88
C ARG A 5 12.18 -3.00 6.35
N ARG A 6 12.60 -4.20 5.97
CA ARG A 6 11.97 -5.46 6.37
C ARG A 6 11.97 -5.64 7.88
N LEU A 7 13.07 -5.38 8.57
CA LEU A 7 13.12 -5.45 10.03
C LEU A 7 12.16 -4.47 10.69
N GLY A 8 12.07 -3.23 10.17
CA GLY A 8 11.09 -2.25 10.65
C GLY A 8 9.66 -2.73 10.49
N VAL A 9 9.31 -3.27 9.31
CA VAL A 9 7.98 -3.84 9.02
C VAL A 9 7.64 -5.00 9.95
N ILE A 10 8.57 -5.91 10.19
CA ILE A 10 8.36 -7.05 11.09
C ILE A 10 8.20 -6.57 12.54
N ALA A 11 8.97 -5.59 12.97
CA ALA A 11 8.84 -5.02 14.31
C ALA A 11 7.47 -4.35 14.53
N GLU A 12 6.92 -3.70 13.50
CA GLU A 12 5.64 -2.98 13.59
C GLU A 12 4.42 -3.89 13.36
N HIS A 13 4.48 -4.79 12.38
CA HIS A 13 3.34 -5.58 11.91
C HIS A 13 3.44 -7.08 12.23
N GLY A 14 4.56 -7.53 12.80
CA GLY A 14 4.80 -8.92 13.19
C GLY A 14 5.29 -9.81 12.06
N THR A 15 4.66 -9.79 10.88
CA THR A 15 5.10 -10.58 9.71
C THR A 15 4.94 -9.82 8.39
N LEU A 16 5.62 -10.31 7.34
CA LEU A 16 5.45 -9.77 5.99
C LEU A 16 4.02 -9.99 5.47
N GLU A 17 3.39 -11.11 5.78
CA GLU A 17 2.01 -11.42 5.42
C GLU A 17 1.02 -10.47 6.12
N ALA A 18 1.25 -10.17 7.40
CA ALA A 18 0.43 -9.23 8.14
C ALA A 18 0.53 -7.82 7.53
N TYR A 19 1.74 -7.38 7.19
CA TYR A 19 1.95 -6.11 6.49
C TYR A 19 1.32 -6.11 5.09
N ARG A 20 1.44 -7.19 4.32
CA ARG A 20 0.78 -7.33 3.02
C ARG A 20 -0.73 -7.15 3.12
N ASN A 21 -1.37 -7.76 4.12
CA ASN A 21 -2.81 -7.58 4.35
C ASN A 21 -3.15 -6.13 4.71
N PHE A 22 -2.34 -5.49 5.55
CA PHE A 22 -2.48 -4.07 5.87
C PHE A 22 -2.39 -3.18 4.62
N VAL A 23 -1.39 -3.40 3.76
CA VAL A 23 -1.20 -2.68 2.48
C VAL A 23 -2.40 -2.86 1.56
N LEU A 24 -2.93 -4.09 1.42
CA LEU A 24 -4.13 -4.36 0.61
C LEU A 24 -5.34 -3.59 1.12
N MET A 25 -5.57 -3.57 2.43
CA MET A 25 -6.66 -2.81 3.05
C MET A 25 -6.51 -1.30 2.82
N GLY A 26 -5.28 -0.77 2.96
CA GLY A 26 -4.95 0.63 2.71
C GLY A 26 -5.21 1.06 1.27
N ARG A 27 -4.72 0.27 0.30
CA ARG A 27 -4.95 0.48 -1.13
C ARG A 27 -6.44 0.50 -1.46
N ASP A 28 -7.18 -0.52 -1.01
CA ASP A 28 -8.61 -0.63 -1.33
C ASP A 28 -9.44 0.46 -0.64
N ALA A 29 -9.01 0.95 0.52
CA ALA A 29 -9.61 2.11 1.17
C ALA A 29 -9.34 3.41 0.38
N ALA A 30 -8.11 3.62 -0.09
CA ALA A 30 -7.73 4.76 -0.91
C ALA A 30 -8.50 4.79 -2.23
N ALA A 31 -8.52 3.69 -2.98
CA ALA A 31 -9.22 3.57 -4.26
C ALA A 31 -10.74 3.83 -4.13
N ARG A 32 -11.37 3.27 -3.10
CA ARG A 32 -12.80 3.50 -2.83
C ARG A 32 -13.10 4.95 -2.46
N LYS A 33 -12.26 5.58 -1.65
CA LYS A 33 -12.40 7.00 -1.29
C LYS A 33 -12.20 7.90 -2.51
N ALA A 34 -11.14 7.66 -3.31
CA ALA A 34 -10.86 8.41 -4.52
C ALA A 34 -12.04 8.35 -5.49
N THR A 35 -12.58 7.16 -5.73
CA THR A 35 -13.76 6.95 -6.59
C THR A 35 -14.98 7.71 -6.07
N ARG A 36 -15.28 7.60 -4.77
CA ARG A 36 -16.43 8.30 -4.16
C ARG A 36 -16.29 9.81 -4.26
N HIS A 37 -15.12 10.36 -3.93
CA HIS A 37 -14.88 11.79 -3.95
C HIS A 37 -14.85 12.34 -5.38
N TRP A 38 -14.35 11.57 -6.35
CA TRP A 38 -14.37 11.97 -7.76
C TRP A 38 -15.78 12.19 -8.28
N LEU A 39 -16.72 11.32 -7.92
CA LEU A 39 -18.12 11.41 -8.37
C LEU A 39 -18.85 12.64 -7.82
N SER A 40 -18.38 13.20 -6.70
CA SER A 40 -19.01 14.34 -6.03
C SER A 40 -18.16 15.62 -6.09
N ALA A 41 -16.97 15.58 -6.70
CA ALA A 41 -16.08 16.74 -6.75
C ALA A 41 -16.64 17.81 -7.68
N SER A 42 -16.69 19.03 -7.17
CA SER A 42 -17.22 20.21 -7.86
C SER A 42 -16.27 21.41 -7.79
N THR A 43 -15.22 21.31 -6.97
CA THR A 43 -14.22 22.36 -6.75
C THR A 43 -12.80 21.84 -6.98
N ASP A 44 -11.88 22.73 -7.32
CA ASP A 44 -10.46 22.40 -7.50
C ASP A 44 -9.84 21.79 -6.24
N ALA A 45 -10.28 22.24 -5.05
CA ALA A 45 -9.84 21.69 -3.78
C ALA A 45 -10.27 20.22 -3.59
N GLU A 46 -11.48 19.87 -4.02
CA GLU A 46 -11.98 18.49 -3.98
C GLU A 46 -11.24 17.61 -5.00
N HIS A 47 -10.94 18.14 -6.19
CA HIS A 47 -10.11 17.44 -7.18
C HIS A 47 -8.69 17.18 -6.67
N ALA A 48 -8.05 18.16 -6.02
CA ALA A 48 -6.74 17.98 -5.41
C ALA A 48 -6.75 16.84 -4.37
N ARG A 49 -7.79 16.77 -3.54
CA ARG A 49 -7.95 15.68 -2.56
C ARG A 49 -8.14 14.31 -3.21
N VAL A 50 -8.82 14.22 -4.35
CA VAL A 50 -8.91 12.97 -5.12
C VAL A 50 -7.53 12.56 -5.63
N GLU A 51 -6.74 13.51 -6.11
CA GLU A 51 -5.42 13.22 -6.63
C GLU A 51 -4.45 12.76 -5.54
N GLU A 52 -4.51 13.35 -4.35
CA GLU A 52 -3.78 12.85 -3.17
C GLU A 52 -4.13 11.40 -2.84
N LEU A 53 -5.41 11.03 -2.91
CA LEU A 53 -5.85 9.65 -2.68
C LEU A 53 -5.34 8.69 -3.75
N ARG A 54 -5.24 9.14 -5.02
CA ARG A 54 -4.66 8.35 -6.12
C ARG A 54 -3.15 8.20 -5.95
N MET A 55 -2.44 9.25 -5.56
CA MET A 55 -1.02 9.17 -5.23
C MET A 55 -0.75 8.19 -4.10
N ALA A 56 -1.56 8.26 -3.03
CA ALA A 56 -1.49 7.28 -1.94
C ALA A 56 -1.75 5.85 -2.44
N GLU A 57 -2.71 5.64 -3.36
CA GLU A 57 -2.96 4.34 -3.98
C GLU A 57 -1.72 3.82 -4.74
N ILE A 58 -1.00 4.69 -5.46
CA ILE A 58 0.23 4.33 -6.15
C ILE A 58 1.31 3.89 -5.16
N ASP A 59 1.49 4.63 -4.05
CA ASP A 59 2.44 4.27 -3.00
C ASP A 59 2.10 2.89 -2.41
N TRP A 60 0.82 2.62 -2.14
CA TRP A 60 0.39 1.29 -1.68
C TRP A 60 0.69 0.18 -2.70
N ARG A 61 0.62 0.44 -4.00
CA ARG A 61 0.97 -0.54 -5.03
C ARG A 61 2.47 -0.83 -5.08
N VAL A 62 3.31 0.18 -4.87
CA VAL A 62 4.76 0.03 -4.76
C VAL A 62 5.10 -0.85 -3.54
N ASP A 63 4.46 -0.58 -2.40
CA ASP A 63 4.65 -1.36 -1.18
C ASP A 63 4.18 -2.81 -1.34
N LEU A 64 3.06 -3.02 -2.03
CA LEU A 64 2.54 -4.36 -2.33
C LEU A 64 3.52 -5.16 -3.20
N ALA A 65 4.05 -4.54 -4.26
CA ALA A 65 5.02 -5.19 -5.13
C ALA A 65 6.30 -5.57 -4.37
N TRP A 66 6.76 -4.68 -3.48
CA TRP A 66 7.92 -4.95 -2.64
C TRP A 66 7.68 -6.12 -1.67
N VAL A 67 6.57 -6.12 -0.93
CA VAL A 67 6.30 -7.19 0.06
C VAL A 67 6.06 -8.54 -0.62
N ASP A 68 5.40 -8.56 -1.78
CA ASP A 68 5.22 -9.78 -2.59
C ASP A 68 6.58 -10.35 -3.03
N GLN A 69 7.52 -9.49 -3.43
CA GLN A 69 8.88 -9.91 -3.80
C GLN A 69 9.65 -10.49 -2.60
N GLU A 70 9.53 -9.90 -1.42
CA GLU A 70 10.21 -10.40 -0.21
C GLU A 70 9.65 -11.74 0.25
N ILE A 71 8.31 -11.92 0.24
CA ILE A 71 7.68 -13.20 0.56
C ILE A 71 8.11 -14.29 -0.43
N ALA A 72 8.14 -13.97 -1.73
CA ALA A 72 8.60 -14.92 -2.75
C ALA A 72 10.08 -15.31 -2.55
N ARG A 73 10.93 -14.35 -2.12
CA ARG A 73 12.33 -14.63 -1.79
C ARG A 73 12.45 -15.56 -0.60
N ASP A 74 11.65 -15.37 0.45
CA ASP A 74 11.66 -16.25 1.62
C ASP A 74 11.24 -17.68 1.28
N ALA A 75 10.21 -17.84 0.44
CA ALA A 75 9.76 -19.15 -0.03
C ALA A 75 10.85 -19.88 -0.84
N ALA A 76 11.63 -19.15 -1.64
CA ALA A 76 12.73 -19.72 -2.42
C ALA A 76 13.96 -20.12 -1.56
N VAL A 77 14.18 -19.43 -0.43
CA VAL A 77 15.27 -19.77 0.51
C VAL A 77 14.91 -20.97 1.39
N ALA A 78 13.62 -21.16 1.68
CA ALA A 78 13.13 -22.26 2.50
C ALA A 78 12.96 -23.60 1.73
N ALA A 79 13.00 -23.56 0.39
CA ALA A 79 12.88 -24.73 -0.50
C ALA A 79 14.24 -25.38 -0.76
#